data_AF-A0AA38CLX5-F1
#
_entry.id   AF-A0AA38CLX5-F1
#
_cell.length_a   1.000
_cell.length_b   1.000
_cell.length_c   1.000
_cell.angle_alpha   90.00
_cell.angle_beta   90.00
_cell.angle_gamma   90.00
#
_symmetry.space_group_name_H-M   'P 1'
#
loop_
_entity.id
_entity.type
_entity.pdbx_description
1 polymer ?
#
loop_
_entity_poly.entity_id
_entity_poly.type
_entity_poly.pdbx_seq_one_letter_code
_entity_poly.pdbx_strand_id
1 'polypeptide(L)'
;AKLRKSNHGEGIPKSERGLQIRPLTNPEGSSVLSLLRRIVLLSCFVSRCLRPIKEQFPIVSYADLYELAGVVAVEVTGGPDIPFHPGREDKPEPPEEGRLPDATKGSDHLRDVFSKQMGLSDKDIVVLSGAHTLGRCHKERSGFEGPWTPNPLIFDNSYFTELVTGEKEGLLQLPSDKALLVDPKFAPYVHKYAQDEDAFFADYAEAHLKLSELGFAEA
;
A
#
# COMPACT_ATOMS: atom_id res chain seq x y z
N ALA A 1 32.08 -63.61 2.48
CA ALA A 1 30.84 -63.37 1.72
C ALA A 1 30.31 -61.99 2.11
N LYS A 2 30.48 -60.92 1.32
CA LYS A 2 29.70 -60.47 0.13
C LYS A 2 28.23 -60.09 0.42
N LEU A 3 28.00 -58.77 0.51
CA LEU A 3 26.90 -57.94 -0.04
C LEU A 3 25.51 -58.56 -0.27
N ARG A 4 24.46 -57.82 0.15
CA ARG A 4 23.55 -57.11 -0.78
C ARG A 4 22.73 -56.00 -0.11
N LYS A 5 22.70 -54.84 -0.79
CA LYS A 5 21.85 -53.66 -0.57
C LYS A 5 20.44 -53.92 -1.12
N SER A 6 19.44 -53.21 -0.59
CA SER A 6 18.35 -52.68 -1.41
C SER A 6 17.97 -51.28 -0.93
N ASN A 7 18.41 -50.27 -1.70
CA ASN A 7 17.79 -48.95 -1.75
C ASN A 7 16.33 -49.11 -2.21
N HIS A 8 15.41 -48.30 -1.70
CA HIS A 8 14.44 -47.55 -2.51
C HIS A 8 14.22 -46.23 -1.79
N GLY A 9 14.86 -45.18 -2.31
CA GLY A 9 14.46 -43.80 -2.05
C GLY A 9 13.42 -43.44 -3.09
N GLU A 10 12.24 -43.04 -2.65
CA GLU A 10 11.32 -42.29 -3.50
C GLU A 10 11.60 -40.81 -3.27
N GLY A 11 12.12 -40.20 -4.33
CA GLY A 11 12.50 -38.80 -4.37
C GLY A 11 11.27 -37.90 -4.46
N ILE A 12 11.32 -36.83 -3.69
CA ILE A 12 10.53 -35.62 -3.96
C ILE A 12 10.83 -35.19 -5.41
N PRO A 13 9.81 -34.92 -6.25
CA PRO A 13 10.00 -34.52 -7.63
C PRO A 13 10.92 -33.30 -7.75
N LYS A 14 12.01 -33.45 -8.51
CA LYS A 14 12.93 -32.37 -8.88
C LYS A 14 12.31 -31.52 -10.00
N SER A 15 11.37 -30.62 -9.66
CA SER A 15 10.93 -29.58 -10.61
C SER A 15 10.77 -28.17 -9.99
N GLU A 16 10.94 -27.98 -8.68
CA GLU A 16 10.94 -26.64 -8.06
C GLU A 16 12.33 -26.03 -7.85
N ARG A 17 13.30 -26.36 -8.71
CA ARG A 17 14.57 -25.62 -8.81
C ARG A 17 14.53 -24.68 -10.00
N GLY A 18 13.75 -23.61 -9.85
CA GLY A 18 13.50 -22.69 -10.94
C GLY A 18 12.93 -21.34 -10.54
N LEU A 19 13.18 -20.85 -9.32
CA LEU A 19 13.09 -19.42 -9.06
C LEU A 19 14.38 -19.01 -8.34
N GLN A 20 15.38 -18.64 -9.14
CA GLN A 20 16.59 -18.02 -8.62
C GLN A 20 16.18 -16.77 -7.86
N ILE A 21 16.28 -16.87 -6.54
CA ILE A 21 16.18 -15.76 -5.60
C ILE A 21 17.32 -14.82 -5.93
N ARG A 22 17.04 -13.71 -6.61
CA ARG A 22 17.88 -12.52 -6.55
C ARG A 22 17.29 -11.61 -5.47
N PRO A 23 18.04 -11.27 -4.41
CA PRO A 23 17.65 -10.13 -3.60
C PRO A 23 17.69 -8.90 -4.50
N LEU A 24 16.53 -8.29 -4.78
CA LEU A 24 16.48 -6.96 -5.35
C LEU A 24 16.86 -5.96 -4.26
N THR A 25 18.13 -5.97 -3.84
CA THR A 25 18.79 -4.76 -3.38
C THR A 25 19.22 -4.04 -4.65
N ASN A 26 18.35 -3.19 -5.19
CA ASN A 26 18.78 -2.24 -6.21
C ASN A 26 19.55 -1.13 -5.47
N PRO A 27 20.81 -0.82 -5.82
CA PRO A 27 21.58 0.25 -5.19
C PRO A 27 21.11 1.66 -5.59
N GLU A 28 20.05 1.77 -6.39
CA GLU A 28 19.42 3.05 -6.74
C GLU A 28 18.07 3.19 -6.03
N GLY A 29 18.01 4.19 -5.15
CA GLY A 29 16.97 4.42 -4.16
C GLY A 29 15.57 4.66 -4.73
N SER A 30 14.86 3.60 -5.09
CA SER A 30 13.42 3.63 -5.34
C SER A 30 12.67 3.56 -4.01
N SER A 31 12.57 4.72 -3.35
CA SER A 31 11.51 5.07 -2.40
C SER A 31 10.16 4.82 -3.09
N VAL A 32 9.09 4.30 -2.47
CA VAL A 32 8.11 4.96 -1.59
C VAL A 32 7.27 3.84 -0.92
N LEU A 33 6.30 4.24 -0.11
CA LEU A 33 5.08 3.52 0.25
C LEU A 33 5.18 2.77 1.60
N SER A 34 4.80 3.45 2.68
CA SER A 34 4.55 2.79 3.96
C SER A 34 3.14 2.22 4.07
N LEU A 35 2.15 2.70 3.29
CA LEU A 35 0.79 2.16 3.36
C LEU A 35 0.16 1.72 2.03
N LEU A 36 0.32 2.46 0.93
CA LEU A 36 -0.19 2.01 -0.38
C LEU A 36 0.56 0.74 -0.91
N ARG A 37 1.79 0.45 -0.43
CA ARG A 37 2.51 -0.85 -0.61
C ARG A 37 2.09 -1.92 0.38
N ARG A 38 1.39 -1.57 1.46
CA ARG A 38 0.92 -2.56 2.43
C ARG A 38 -0.52 -2.97 2.15
N ILE A 39 -1.32 -2.07 1.60
CA ILE A 39 -2.73 -2.29 1.26
C ILE A 39 -2.88 -2.87 -0.15
N VAL A 40 -2.18 -2.36 -1.17
CA VAL A 40 -2.46 -2.76 -2.58
C VAL A 40 -1.25 -3.34 -3.34
N LEU A 41 -0.01 -2.93 -3.03
CA LEU A 41 1.16 -3.37 -3.82
C LEU A 41 2.03 -4.39 -3.09
N LEU A 42 1.81 -5.64 -3.47
CA LEU A 42 2.22 -6.83 -2.78
C LEU A 42 3.74 -6.97 -2.56
N SER A 43 4.22 -6.53 -1.39
CA SER A 43 5.55 -6.96 -0.93
C SER A 43 5.53 -8.46 -0.60
N CYS A 44 6.61 -9.19 -0.90
CA CYS A 44 6.74 -10.63 -0.60
C CYS A 44 6.42 -11.00 0.86
N PHE A 45 6.58 -10.05 1.79
CA PHE A 45 6.23 -10.24 3.19
C PHE A 45 4.72 -10.39 3.38
N VAL A 46 3.91 -9.51 2.79
CA VAL A 46 2.44 -9.54 2.88
C VAL A 46 1.90 -10.81 2.23
N SER A 47 2.41 -11.19 1.05
CA SER A 47 2.02 -12.46 0.40
C SER A 47 2.31 -13.67 1.29
N ARG A 48 3.44 -13.65 2.00
CA ARG A 48 3.80 -14.73 2.94
C ARG A 48 2.87 -14.78 4.14
N CYS A 49 2.48 -13.63 4.68
CA CYS A 49 1.55 -13.55 5.82
C CYS A 49 0.13 -13.98 5.45
N LEU A 50 -0.34 -13.64 4.24
CA LEU A 50 -1.69 -13.97 3.78
C LEU A 50 -1.81 -15.38 3.17
N ARG A 51 -0.70 -16.04 2.85
CA ARG A 51 -0.70 -17.39 2.25
C ARG A 51 -1.51 -18.42 3.06
N PRO A 52 -1.38 -18.54 4.40
CA PRO A 52 -2.18 -19.51 5.16
C PRO A 52 -3.68 -19.25 5.09
N ILE A 53 -4.11 -18.00 4.87
CA ILE A 53 -5.51 -17.63 4.66
C ILE A 53 -5.92 -18.00 3.23
N LYS A 54 -5.11 -17.66 2.22
CA LYS A 54 -5.36 -18.02 0.82
C LYS A 54 -5.55 -19.53 0.63
N GLU A 55 -4.76 -20.34 1.31
CA GLU A 55 -4.82 -21.80 1.26
C GLU A 55 -6.16 -22.36 1.77
N GLN A 56 -6.81 -21.67 2.72
CA GLN A 56 -8.13 -22.03 3.24
C GLN A 56 -9.26 -21.61 2.28
N PHE A 57 -9.03 -20.62 1.43
CA PHE A 57 -10.03 -20.07 0.49
C PHE A 57 -9.52 -20.11 -0.96
N PRO A 58 -9.40 -21.31 -1.57
CA PRO A 58 -8.85 -21.46 -2.91
C PRO A 58 -9.70 -20.78 -3.99
N ILE A 59 -11.01 -20.64 -3.78
CA ILE A 59 -11.96 -19.98 -4.69
C ILE A 59 -11.77 -18.47 -4.77
N VAL A 60 -11.22 -17.84 -3.73
CA VAL A 60 -10.96 -16.40 -3.69
C VAL A 60 -9.68 -16.12 -4.46
N SER A 61 -9.69 -15.19 -5.40
CA SER A 61 -8.49 -14.76 -6.13
C SER A 61 -7.48 -14.10 -5.19
N TYR A 62 -6.20 -14.06 -5.56
CA TYR A 62 -5.23 -13.26 -4.82
C TYR A 62 -5.57 -11.77 -4.88
N ALA A 63 -6.09 -11.29 -6.01
CA ALA A 63 -6.55 -9.92 -6.17
C ALA A 63 -7.61 -9.54 -5.12
N ASP A 64 -8.69 -10.32 -5.00
CA ASP A 64 -9.74 -10.05 -4.01
C ASP A 64 -9.23 -10.21 -2.57
N LEU A 65 -8.35 -11.19 -2.31
CA LEU A 65 -7.76 -11.38 -0.99
C LEU A 65 -6.96 -10.14 -0.53
N TYR A 66 -6.21 -9.51 -1.43
CA TYR A 66 -5.40 -8.35 -1.09
C TYR A 66 -6.24 -7.10 -0.87
N GLU A 67 -7.23 -6.83 -1.73
CA GLU A 67 -8.15 -5.71 -1.53
C GLU A 67 -8.98 -5.88 -0.25
N LEU A 68 -9.48 -7.10 0.02
CA LEU A 68 -10.19 -7.38 1.27
C LEU A 68 -9.28 -7.20 2.49
N ALA A 69 -8.03 -7.64 2.44
CA ALA A 69 -7.08 -7.43 3.52
C ALA A 69 -6.80 -5.93 3.74
N GLY A 70 -6.78 -5.13 2.68
CA GLY A 70 -6.68 -3.68 2.73
C GLY A 70 -7.84 -3.02 3.45
N VAL A 71 -9.07 -3.38 3.07
CA VAL A 71 -10.32 -2.90 3.70
C VAL A 71 -10.34 -3.28 5.19
N VAL A 72 -10.09 -4.55 5.52
CA VAL A 72 -10.08 -5.04 6.91
C VAL A 72 -8.99 -4.35 7.75
N ALA A 73 -7.84 -4.01 7.14
CA ALA A 73 -6.79 -3.28 7.85
C ALA A 73 -7.22 -1.88 8.28
N VAL A 74 -8.02 -1.18 7.45
CA VAL A 74 -8.60 0.13 7.79
C VAL A 74 -9.67 -0.04 8.88
N GLU A 75 -10.58 -0.99 8.71
CA GLU A 75 -11.66 -1.26 9.68
C GLU A 75 -11.11 -1.62 11.08
N VAL A 76 -10.17 -2.57 11.17
CA VAL A 76 -9.64 -3.06 12.46
C VAL A 76 -8.82 -2.01 13.21
N THR A 77 -8.38 -0.96 12.52
CA THR A 77 -7.63 0.16 13.11
C THR A 77 -8.52 1.36 13.46
N GLY A 78 -9.84 1.23 13.29
CA GLY A 78 -10.83 2.26 13.66
C GLY A 78 -11.19 3.23 12.53
N GLY A 79 -10.80 2.92 11.29
CA GLY A 79 -11.12 3.74 10.13
C GLY A 79 -12.54 3.52 9.60
N PRO A 80 -12.91 4.15 8.48
CA PRO A 80 -14.25 4.06 7.92
C PRO A 80 -14.56 2.69 7.33
N ASP A 81 -15.86 2.36 7.27
CA ASP A 81 -16.36 1.21 6.53
C ASP A 81 -16.21 1.46 5.01
N ILE A 82 -15.36 0.66 4.36
CA ILE A 82 -15.14 0.74 2.90
C ILE A 82 -15.92 -0.40 2.24
N PRO A 83 -16.81 -0.11 1.28
CA PRO A 83 -17.49 -1.15 0.52
C PRO A 83 -16.49 -2.06 -0.20
N PHE A 84 -16.77 -3.37 -0.23
CA PHE A 84 -15.97 -4.35 -0.94
C PHE A 84 -16.84 -5.13 -1.92
N HIS A 85 -16.44 -5.17 -3.19
CA HIS A 85 -17.06 -5.97 -4.23
C HIS A 85 -16.10 -7.07 -4.70
N PRO A 86 -16.43 -8.36 -4.53
CA PRO A 86 -15.60 -9.46 -5.04
C PRO A 86 -15.77 -9.62 -6.55
N GLY A 87 -14.83 -10.32 -7.17
CA GLY A 87 -14.86 -10.72 -8.58
C GLY A 87 -13.58 -10.41 -9.35
N ARG A 88 -12.54 -9.87 -8.70
CA ARG A 88 -11.27 -9.58 -9.39
C ARG A 88 -10.61 -10.88 -9.83
N GLU A 89 -10.14 -10.91 -11.07
CA GLU A 89 -9.38 -12.04 -11.59
C GLU A 89 -7.87 -11.81 -11.42
N ASP A 90 -7.15 -12.89 -11.10
CA ASP A 90 -5.69 -12.86 -11.03
C ASP A 90 -5.10 -12.74 -12.43
N LYS A 91 -4.39 -11.63 -12.69
CA LYS A 91 -3.67 -11.43 -13.96
C LYS A 91 -2.33 -12.18 -13.93
N PRO A 92 -1.93 -12.82 -15.04
CA PRO A 92 -0.72 -13.64 -15.08
C PRO A 92 0.56 -12.81 -15.08
N GLU A 93 0.51 -11.60 -15.64
CA GLU A 93 1.67 -10.73 -15.83
C GLU A 93 1.58 -9.52 -14.89
N PRO A 94 2.65 -9.20 -14.16
CA PRO A 94 2.71 -7.99 -13.36
C PRO A 94 2.80 -6.75 -14.27
N PRO A 95 2.38 -5.56 -13.79
CA PRO A 95 2.62 -4.31 -14.50
C PRO A 95 4.12 -3.97 -14.54
N GLU A 96 4.51 -3.12 -15.49
CA GLU A 96 5.86 -2.56 -15.55
C GLU A 96 6.20 -1.75 -14.28
N GLU A 97 7.45 -1.85 -13.84
CA GLU A 97 7.96 -1.09 -12.70
C GLU A 97 8.02 0.42 -12.99
N GLY A 98 7.99 1.23 -11.93
CA GLY A 98 8.13 2.70 -12.03
C GLY A 98 6.82 3.48 -12.17
N ARG A 99 5.67 2.80 -12.08
CA ARG A 99 4.33 3.44 -12.12
C ARG A 99 3.86 3.99 -10.76
N LEU A 100 4.65 3.81 -9.72
CA LEU A 100 4.32 4.24 -8.37
C LEU A 100 4.81 5.66 -8.09
N PRO A 101 4.16 6.42 -7.19
CA PRO A 101 4.62 7.76 -6.84
C PRO A 101 6.02 7.69 -6.21
N ASP A 102 6.79 8.78 -6.33
CA ASP A 102 8.13 8.98 -5.77
C ASP A 102 8.05 9.98 -4.61
N ALA A 103 8.61 9.61 -3.46
CA ALA A 103 8.41 10.29 -2.18
C ALA A 103 9.16 11.61 -2.15
N THR A 104 10.18 11.72 -3.00
CA THR A 104 11.07 12.86 -3.14
C THR A 104 10.50 13.94 -4.06
N LYS A 105 9.43 13.64 -4.80
CA LYS A 105 8.81 14.54 -5.78
C LYS A 105 7.58 15.25 -5.22
N GLY A 106 7.17 16.33 -5.90
CA GLY A 106 6.08 17.21 -5.51
C GLY A 106 4.74 16.96 -6.21
N SER A 107 3.86 17.96 -6.16
CA SER A 107 2.46 17.86 -6.59
C SER A 107 2.27 17.52 -8.07
N ASP A 108 3.13 18.01 -8.97
CA ASP A 108 3.07 17.65 -10.39
C ASP A 108 3.25 16.15 -10.61
N HIS A 109 4.20 15.53 -9.91
CA HIS A 109 4.43 14.08 -9.97
C HIS A 109 3.26 13.30 -9.38
N LEU A 110 2.65 13.81 -8.30
CA LEU A 110 1.45 13.20 -7.74
C LEU A 110 0.30 13.21 -8.75
N ARG A 111 0.08 14.32 -9.47
CA ARG A 111 -0.94 14.37 -10.53
C ARG A 111 -0.60 13.50 -11.74
N ASP A 112 0.68 13.39 -12.11
CA ASP A 112 1.11 12.50 -13.18
C ASP A 112 0.75 11.05 -12.86
N VAL A 113 0.94 10.61 -11.63
CA VAL A 113 0.61 9.24 -11.22
C VAL A 113 -0.89 9.08 -10.99
N PHE A 114 -1.45 9.80 -10.02
CA PHE A 114 -2.83 9.54 -9.58
C PHE A 114 -3.87 10.08 -10.57
N SER A 115 -3.68 11.26 -11.14
CA SER A 115 -4.67 11.81 -12.06
C SER A 115 -4.51 11.29 -13.49
N LYS A 116 -3.30 11.35 -14.06
CA LYS A 116 -3.11 10.97 -15.47
C LYS A 116 -3.08 9.46 -15.68
N GLN A 117 -2.47 8.68 -14.77
CA GLN A 117 -2.42 7.21 -14.93
C GLN A 117 -3.61 6.49 -14.28
N MET A 118 -4.08 6.96 -13.11
CA MET A 118 -5.14 6.28 -12.37
C MET A 118 -6.52 6.94 -12.48
N GLY A 119 -6.63 8.14 -13.07
CA GLY A 119 -7.92 8.83 -13.24
C GLY A 119 -8.49 9.43 -11.94
N LEU A 120 -7.69 9.56 -10.89
CA LEU A 120 -8.11 10.05 -9.58
C LEU A 120 -8.00 11.58 -9.48
N SER A 121 -8.94 12.21 -8.78
CA SER A 121 -9.02 13.66 -8.64
C SER A 121 -7.99 14.22 -7.64
N ASP A 122 -7.78 15.54 -7.65
CA ASP A 122 -6.96 16.23 -6.64
C ASP A 122 -7.45 15.95 -5.21
N LYS A 123 -8.77 15.79 -5.00
CA LYS A 123 -9.36 15.39 -3.70
C LYS A 123 -8.91 13.97 -3.31
N ASP A 124 -9.00 13.03 -4.26
CA ASP A 124 -8.65 11.64 -4.04
C ASP A 124 -7.16 11.49 -3.69
N ILE A 125 -6.28 12.29 -4.32
CA ILE A 125 -4.84 12.33 -3.99
C ILE A 125 -4.64 12.68 -2.51
N VAL A 126 -5.19 13.81 -2.06
CA VAL A 126 -4.98 14.30 -0.70
C VAL A 126 -5.57 13.34 0.33
N VAL A 127 -6.78 12.85 0.09
CA VAL A 127 -7.44 11.97 1.06
C VAL A 127 -6.75 10.61 1.16
N LEU A 128 -6.30 10.03 0.04
CA LEU A 128 -5.54 8.78 0.04
C LEU A 128 -4.16 8.93 0.68
N SER A 129 -3.53 10.10 0.61
CA SER A 129 -2.31 10.39 1.39
C SER A 129 -2.54 10.29 2.90
N GLY A 130 -3.77 10.54 3.36
CA GLY A 130 -4.21 10.34 4.75
C GLY A 130 -3.98 8.94 5.30
N ALA A 131 -3.84 7.94 4.43
CA ALA A 131 -3.52 6.58 4.81
C ALA A 131 -2.19 6.52 5.62
N HIS A 132 -1.23 7.42 5.37
CA HIS A 132 0.00 7.53 6.17
C HIS A 132 -0.24 7.78 7.67
N THR A 133 -1.48 8.04 8.11
CA THR A 133 -1.86 8.00 9.53
C THR A 133 -1.48 6.66 10.20
N LEU A 134 -1.46 5.57 9.42
CA LEU A 134 -0.99 4.27 9.84
C LEU A 134 0.47 4.00 9.42
N GLY A 135 1.16 3.24 10.26
CA GLY A 135 2.45 2.65 9.95
C GLY A 135 3.63 3.61 10.04
N ARG A 136 4.72 3.21 9.38
CA ARG A 136 6.01 3.91 9.41
C ARG A 136 6.87 3.59 8.20
N CYS A 137 7.79 4.49 7.89
CA CYS A 137 8.92 4.19 7.03
C CYS A 137 10.00 3.39 7.76
N HIS A 138 10.74 2.63 6.98
CA HIS A 138 11.88 1.83 7.43
C HIS A 138 13.07 2.07 6.52
N LYS A 139 14.22 2.41 7.10
CA LYS A 139 15.42 2.85 6.39
C LYS A 139 15.91 1.81 5.36
N GLU A 140 15.81 0.52 5.67
CA GLU A 140 16.22 -0.57 4.78
C GLU A 140 15.31 -0.78 3.57
N ARG A 141 14.13 -0.13 3.54
CA ARG A 141 13.15 -0.24 2.45
C ARG A 141 13.13 1.00 1.59
N SER A 142 12.96 2.17 2.21
CA SER A 142 12.73 3.43 1.50
C SER A 142 13.83 4.47 1.69
N GLY A 143 14.82 4.21 2.56
CA GLY A 143 15.80 5.21 2.98
C GLY A 143 15.29 6.19 4.05
N PHE A 144 13.97 6.43 4.11
CA PHE A 144 13.30 7.17 5.18
C PHE A 144 13.02 6.29 6.41
N GLU A 145 12.86 6.91 7.59
CA GLU A 145 12.66 6.23 8.87
C GLU A 145 11.66 7.00 9.74
N GLY A 146 10.78 6.29 10.43
CA GLY A 146 9.86 6.85 11.43
C GLY A 146 8.38 6.83 11.02
N PRO A 147 7.47 6.96 11.99
CA PRO A 147 6.03 7.07 11.76
C PRO A 147 5.64 8.51 11.39
N TRP A 148 4.48 8.69 10.75
CA TRP A 148 3.90 10.02 10.53
C TRP A 148 3.14 10.52 11.76
N THR A 149 2.57 9.60 12.53
CA THR A 149 1.71 9.90 13.67
C THR A 149 2.27 9.31 14.96
N PRO A 150 1.92 9.87 16.13
CA PRO A 150 2.27 9.28 17.42
C PRO A 150 1.66 7.88 17.65
N ASN A 151 0.50 7.60 17.02
CA ASN A 151 -0.27 6.38 17.16
C ASN A 151 -0.39 5.63 15.82
N PRO A 152 0.68 4.99 15.31
CA PRO A 152 0.73 4.44 13.95
C PRO A 152 -0.13 3.18 13.72
N LEU A 153 -1.02 2.84 14.65
CA LEU A 153 -1.95 1.71 14.58
C LEU A 153 -3.41 2.16 14.76
N ILE A 154 -3.67 3.46 14.83
CA ILE A 154 -5.00 4.05 14.91
C ILE A 154 -5.25 4.81 13.61
N PHE A 155 -6.33 4.49 12.94
CA PHE A 155 -6.74 5.20 11.73
C PHE A 155 -7.58 6.40 12.15
N ASP A 156 -6.96 7.58 12.14
CA ASP A 156 -7.57 8.87 12.51
C ASP A 156 -7.05 9.97 11.57
N ASN A 157 -7.49 11.22 11.77
CA ASN A 157 -7.01 12.36 10.98
C ASN A 157 -5.63 12.91 11.42
N SER A 158 -4.90 12.22 12.31
CA SER A 158 -3.63 12.71 12.87
C SER A 158 -2.58 13.00 11.79
N TYR A 159 -2.57 12.27 10.67
CA TYR A 159 -1.69 12.59 9.56
C TYR A 159 -1.81 14.06 9.10
N PHE A 160 -3.04 14.56 8.95
CA PHE A 160 -3.26 15.92 8.49
C PHE A 160 -2.96 16.94 9.59
N THR A 161 -3.29 16.64 10.86
CA THR A 161 -2.98 17.53 11.98
C THR A 161 -1.47 17.67 12.19
N GLU A 162 -0.72 16.58 12.08
CA GLU A 162 0.74 16.58 12.13
C GLU A 162 1.35 17.30 10.93
N LEU A 163 0.77 17.15 9.74
CA LEU A 163 1.21 17.86 8.55
C LEU A 163 1.06 19.39 8.72
N VAL A 164 -0.12 19.89 9.13
CA VAL A 164 -0.36 21.33 9.28
C VAL A 164 0.38 21.98 10.45
N THR A 165 0.72 21.21 11.49
CA THR A 165 1.45 21.74 12.67
C THR A 165 2.96 21.79 12.48
N GLY A 166 3.47 21.24 11.38
CA GLY A 166 4.88 21.28 11.01
C GLY A 166 5.71 20.13 11.59
N GLU A 167 7.01 20.15 11.31
CA GLU A 167 7.90 19.05 11.68
C GLU A 167 8.09 18.96 13.21
N LYS A 168 7.97 17.75 13.74
CA LYS A 168 8.19 17.42 15.15
C LYS A 168 9.25 16.34 15.28
N GLU A 169 10.07 16.42 16.32
CA GLU A 169 11.06 15.39 16.60
C GLU A 169 10.39 14.02 16.77
N GLY A 170 10.89 13.01 16.06
CA GLY A 170 10.35 11.65 16.09
C GLY A 170 9.23 11.34 15.10
N LEU A 171 8.70 12.34 14.39
CA LEU A 171 7.70 12.17 13.33
C LEU A 171 8.28 12.47 11.95
N LEU A 172 7.74 11.78 10.95
CA LEU A 172 8.15 11.87 9.56
C LEU A 172 7.20 12.73 8.74
N GLN A 173 7.76 13.55 7.86
CA GLN A 173 7.05 14.15 6.73
C GLN A 173 7.90 14.00 5.47
N LEU A 174 7.42 13.26 4.47
CA LEU A 174 8.10 13.12 3.19
C LEU A 174 7.98 14.42 2.36
N PRO A 175 8.89 14.65 1.39
CA PRO A 175 8.73 15.74 0.43
C PRO A 175 7.37 15.73 -0.29
N SER A 176 6.88 14.54 -0.64
CA SER A 176 5.53 14.34 -1.21
C SER A 176 4.38 14.72 -0.27
N ASP A 177 4.48 14.44 1.03
CA ASP A 177 3.47 14.87 2.02
C ASP A 177 3.46 16.40 2.12
N LYS A 178 4.64 17.02 2.23
CA LYS A 178 4.78 18.48 2.31
C LYS A 178 4.22 19.16 1.07
N ALA A 179 4.35 18.55 -0.12
CA ALA A 179 3.82 19.10 -1.36
C ALA A 179 2.29 19.31 -1.31
N LEU A 180 1.56 18.55 -0.48
CA LEU A 180 0.12 18.74 -0.28
C LEU A 180 -0.22 20.07 0.40
N LEU A 181 0.67 20.60 1.26
CA LEU A 181 0.47 21.89 1.92
C LEU A 181 0.79 23.09 1.03
N VAL A 182 1.71 22.92 0.09
CA VAL A 182 2.19 24.05 -0.73
C VAL A 182 1.34 24.24 -1.98
N ASP A 183 0.71 23.17 -2.47
CA ASP A 183 -0.11 23.24 -3.68
C ASP A 183 -1.49 23.88 -3.38
N PRO A 184 -1.88 24.93 -4.12
CA PRO A 184 -3.10 25.68 -3.83
C PRO A 184 -4.40 24.89 -4.04
N LYS A 185 -4.36 23.78 -4.79
CA LYS A 185 -5.54 22.91 -4.96
C LYS A 185 -5.58 21.78 -3.93
N PHE A 186 -4.44 21.38 -3.39
CA PHE A 186 -4.37 20.34 -2.34
C PHE A 186 -4.56 20.90 -0.94
N ALA A 187 -3.93 22.04 -0.63
CA ALA A 187 -3.90 22.61 0.71
C ALA A 187 -5.29 22.81 1.35
N PRO A 188 -6.35 23.24 0.61
CA PRO A 188 -7.69 23.35 1.19
C PRO A 188 -8.23 22.01 1.73
N TYR A 189 -7.94 20.89 1.06
CA TYR A 189 -8.33 19.56 1.53
C TYR A 189 -7.52 19.12 2.74
N VAL A 190 -6.22 19.41 2.78
CA VAL A 190 -5.37 19.13 3.95
C VAL A 190 -5.91 19.83 5.19
N HIS A 191 -6.24 21.11 5.08
CA HIS A 191 -6.82 21.87 6.20
C HIS A 191 -8.23 21.39 6.57
N LYS A 192 -9.05 21.02 5.58
CA LYS A 192 -10.38 20.41 5.81
C LYS A 192 -10.24 19.16 6.67
N TYR A 193 -9.43 18.19 6.26
CA TYR A 193 -9.30 16.91 6.94
C TYR A 193 -8.61 17.02 8.31
N ALA A 194 -7.71 18.00 8.49
CA ALA A 194 -7.14 18.29 9.81
C ALA A 194 -8.18 18.82 10.82
N GLN A 195 -9.27 19.43 10.36
CA GLN A 195 -10.31 20.01 11.21
C GLN A 195 -11.55 19.11 11.37
N ASP A 196 -11.79 18.24 10.40
CA ASP A 196 -13.00 17.44 10.29
C ASP A 196 -12.64 15.99 9.91
N GLU A 197 -12.60 15.13 10.92
CA GLU A 197 -12.30 13.70 10.77
C GLU A 197 -13.44 12.96 10.06
N ASP A 198 -14.70 13.31 10.33
CA ASP A 198 -15.85 12.69 9.66
C ASP A 198 -15.78 12.94 8.15
N ALA A 199 -15.41 14.16 7.75
CA ALA A 199 -15.22 14.48 6.34
C ALA A 199 -14.00 13.76 5.73
N PHE A 200 -12.93 13.55 6.51
CA PHE A 200 -11.82 12.70 6.08
C PHE A 200 -12.29 11.27 5.84
N PHE A 201 -13.00 10.67 6.80
CA PHE A 201 -13.47 9.29 6.73
C PHE A 201 -14.42 9.06 5.55
N ALA A 202 -15.38 9.97 5.35
CA ALA A 202 -16.31 9.90 4.23
C ALA A 202 -15.59 9.97 2.87
N ASP A 203 -14.71 10.95 2.69
CA ASP A 203 -13.96 11.11 1.44
C ASP A 203 -12.92 9.98 1.25
N TYR A 204 -12.36 9.43 2.34
CA TYR A 204 -11.41 8.32 2.29
C TYR A 204 -12.08 7.04 1.83
N ALA A 205 -13.27 6.72 2.35
CA ALA A 205 -14.01 5.54 1.91
C ALA A 205 -14.34 5.61 0.41
N GLU A 206 -14.77 6.77 -0.09
CA GLU A 206 -15.04 7.00 -1.51
C GLU A 206 -13.79 6.80 -2.37
N ALA A 207 -12.66 7.41 -1.98
CA ALA A 207 -11.43 7.34 -2.74
C ALA A 207 -10.76 5.96 -2.67
N HIS A 208 -10.83 5.26 -1.53
CA HIS A 208 -10.32 3.90 -1.37
C HIS A 208 -11.12 2.93 -2.24
N LEU A 209 -12.45 3.07 -2.27
CA LEU A 209 -13.29 2.27 -3.16
C LEU A 209 -12.86 2.44 -4.62
N LYS A 210 -12.77 3.68 -5.11
CA LYS A 210 -12.29 3.99 -6.48
C LYS A 210 -10.92 3.36 -6.76
N LEU A 211 -9.99 3.50 -5.83
CA LEU A 211 -8.64 2.94 -5.95
C LEU A 211 -8.67 1.40 -6.06
N SER A 212 -9.44 0.74 -5.19
CA SER A 212 -9.55 -0.72 -5.15
C SER A 212 -10.22 -1.30 -6.41
N GLU A 213 -11.01 -0.50 -7.12
CA GLU A 213 -11.78 -0.91 -8.30
C GLU A 213 -11.17 -0.46 -9.63
N LEU A 214 -9.98 0.13 -9.61
CA LEU A 214 -9.28 0.56 -10.83
C LEU A 214 -9.12 -0.59 -11.82
N GLY A 215 -9.83 -0.49 -12.95
CA GLY A 215 -9.80 -1.47 -14.02
C GLY A 215 -10.51 -2.80 -13.70
N PHE A 216 -11.40 -2.82 -12.69
CA PHE A 216 -12.19 -3.99 -12.30
C PHE A 216 -13.64 -3.92 -12.81
N ALA A 217 -14.42 -2.95 -12.37
CA ALA A 217 -15.80 -2.74 -12.81
C ALA A 217 -15.86 -1.51 -13.74
N GLU A 218 -16.75 -1.52 -14.74
CA GLU A 218 -17.04 -0.30 -15.50
C GLU A 218 -17.68 0.70 -14.54
N ALA A 219 -17.00 1.83 -14.33
CA ALA A 219 -17.46 2.96 -13.53
C ALA A 219 -18.38 3.88 -14.34
#